data_AF-A0A851M5P0-F1
#
_entry.id   AF-A0A851M5P0-F1
#
_cell.length_a   1.000
_cell.length_b   1.000
_cell.length_c   1.000
_cell.angle_alpha   90.00
_cell.angle_beta   90.00
_cell.angle_gamma   90.00
#
_symmetry.space_group_name_H-M   'P 1'
#
loop_
_entity.id
_entity.type
_entity.pdbx_description
1 polymer ?
#
loop_
_entity_poly.entity_id
_entity_poly.type
_entity_poly.pdbx_seq_one_letter_code
_entity_poly.pdbx_strand_id
1 'polypeptide(L)' 'KKNFQGPFKACHHLVKPQDFYRNCLYDVCLGDGAKQILCPVLEAYASTCKKHGAVVHDWRTPSGCRKPWLSSLVYV' A
#
# COMPACT_ATOMS: atom_id res chain seq x y z
N LYS A 1 -1.15 3.87 -22.33
CA LYS A 1 -1.52 2.46 -22.07
C LYS A 1 -1.38 2.19 -20.58
N LYS A 2 -2.49 2.04 -19.83
CA LYS A 2 -2.46 1.67 -18.41
C LYS A 2 -2.17 0.18 -18.33
N ASN A 3 -0.94 -0.21 -18.00
CA ASN A 3 -0.58 -1.61 -17.86
C ASN A 3 -1.28 -2.16 -16.61
N PHE A 4 -2.22 -3.10 -16.77
CA PHE A 4 -2.92 -3.79 -15.67
C PHE A 4 -2.01 -4.75 -14.87
N GLN A 5 -0.69 -4.53 -14.90
CA GLN A 5 0.34 -5.35 -14.27
C GLN A 5 1.04 -4.57 -13.16
N GLY A 6 0.24 -3.99 -12.26
CA GLY A 6 0.77 -3.35 -11.06
C GLY A 6 1.20 -4.38 -10.01
N PRO A 7 1.94 -3.95 -8.97
CA PRO A 7 2.47 -4.84 -7.93
C PRO A 7 1.41 -5.69 -7.20
N PHE A 8 0.16 -5.24 -7.24
CA PHE A 8 -1.00 -5.86 -6.59
C PHE A 8 -1.95 -6.58 -7.57
N LYS A 9 -1.55 -6.84 -8.83
CA LYS A 9 -2.42 -7.44 -9.84
C LYS A 9 -3.10 -8.73 -9.35
N ALA A 10 -2.35 -9.61 -8.69
CA ALA A 10 -2.87 -10.86 -8.15
C ALA A 10 -3.85 -10.66 -6.98
N CYS A 11 -3.89 -9.47 -6.37
CA CYS A 11 -4.74 -9.16 -5.23
C CYS A 11 -6.07 -8.51 -5.61
N HIS A 12 -6.16 -7.79 -6.74
CA HIS A 12 -7.33 -6.97 -7.07
C HIS A 12 -8.67 -7.74 -7.12
N HIS A 13 -8.63 -9.04 -7.40
CA HIS A 13 -9.81 -9.92 -7.42
C HIS A 13 -10.19 -10.46 -6.04
N LEU A 14 -9.25 -10.48 -5.09
CA LEU A 14 -9.44 -10.93 -3.71
C LEU A 14 -9.81 -9.77 -2.80
N VAL A 15 -9.17 -8.62 -2.99
CA VAL A 15 -9.34 -7.40 -2.20
C VAL A 15 -9.52 -6.23 -3.16
N LYS A 16 -10.70 -5.60 -3.12
CA LYS A 16 -11.03 -4.49 -4.01
C LYS A 16 -10.16 -3.26 -3.68
N PRO A 17 -9.40 -2.72 -4.65
CA PRO A 17 -8.56 -1.54 -4.42
C PRO A 17 -9.36 -0.28 -4.07
N GLN A 18 -10.65 -0.21 -4.48
CA GLN A 18 -11.48 0.98 -4.29
C GLN A 18 -11.63 1.37 -2.81
N ASP A 19 -11.71 0.40 -1.89
CA ASP A 19 -11.93 0.69 -0.48
C ASP A 19 -10.71 1.38 0.14
N PHE A 20 -9.51 0.87 -0.17
CA PHE A 20 -8.25 1.50 0.25
C PHE A 20 -8.02 2.85 -0.42
N TYR A 21 -8.42 3.01 -1.68
CA TYR A 21 -8.34 4.30 -2.38
C TYR A 21 -9.24 5.36 -1.75
N ARG A 22 -10.48 5.00 -1.40
CA ARG A 22 -11.43 5.92 -0.75
C ARG A 22 -10.95 6.32 0.64
N ASN A 23 -10.46 5.38 1.43
CA ASN A 23 -9.87 5.69 2.73
C ASN A 23 -8.66 6.60 2.59
N CYS A 24 -7.78 6.35 1.61
CA CYS A 24 -6.66 7.24 1.32
C CYS A 24 -7.13 8.68 1.06
N LEU A 25 -8.12 8.88 0.19
CA LEU A 25 -8.64 10.22 -0.08
C LEU A 25 -9.21 10.89 1.16
N TYR A 26 -9.93 10.13 1.98
CA TYR A 26 -10.50 10.63 3.22
C TYR A 26 -9.40 11.05 4.22
N ASP A 27 -8.39 10.20 4.42
CA ASP A 27 -7.26 10.46 5.30
C ASP A 27 -6.39 11.62 4.80
N VAL A 28 -6.26 11.80 3.48
CA VAL A 28 -5.57 12.96 2.89
C VAL A 28 -6.33 14.25 3.12
N CYS A 29 -7.66 14.24 3.07
CA CYS A 29 -8.47 15.41 3.37
C CYS A 29 -8.41 15.81 4.86
N LEU A 30 -8.18 14.84 5.76
CA LEU A 30 -8.13 15.08 7.20
C LEU A 30 -6.72 15.28 7.76
N GLY A 31 -5.67 14.88 7.03
CA GLY A 31 -4.27 14.93 7.48
C GLY A 31 -3.41 15.98 6.79
N ASP A 32 -2.11 16.00 7.14
CA ASP A 32 -1.09 16.91 6.60
C ASP A 32 -0.57 16.50 5.19
N GLY A 33 -1.46 15.97 4.34
CA GLY A 33 -1.20 15.77 2.91
C GLY A 33 -0.83 14.35 2.45
N ALA A 34 -0.82 14.19 1.12
CA ALA A 34 -0.87 12.89 0.44
C ALA A 34 0.32 11.95 0.72
N LYS A 35 1.53 12.48 0.93
CA LYS A 35 2.73 11.66 1.11
C LYS A 35 2.77 10.91 2.45
N GLN A 36 2.27 11.53 3.52
CA GLN A 36 2.25 10.92 4.85
C GLN A 36 1.24 9.76 4.91
N ILE A 37 0.18 9.84 4.12
CA ILE A 37 -0.92 8.85 4.08
C ILE A 37 -0.66 7.72 3.07
N LEU A 38 -0.02 8.03 1.94
CA LEU A 38 0.18 7.08 0.84
C LEU A 38 0.86 5.78 1.29
N CYS A 39 1.98 5.88 2.01
CA CYS A 39 2.76 4.71 2.38
C CYS A 39 2.06 3.81 3.42
N PRO A 40 1.45 4.34 4.49
CA PRO A 40 0.61 3.55 5.38
C PRO A 40 -0.55 2.83 4.67
N VAL A 41 -1.24 3.49 3.73
CA VAL A 41 -2.34 2.86 3.00
C VAL A 41 -1.83 1.74 2.08
N LEU A 42 -0.75 1.97 1.35
CA LEU A 42 -0.14 0.94 0.50
C LEU A 42 0.39 -0.24 1.34
N GLU A 43 0.90 0.01 2.54
CA GLU A 43 1.30 -1.03 3.49
C GLU A 43 0.10 -1.87 3.92
N ALA A 44 -0.99 -1.21 4.31
CA ALA A 44 -2.22 -1.88 4.74
C ALA A 44 -2.79 -2.74 3.60
N TYR A 45 -2.80 -2.22 2.37
CA TYR A 45 -3.24 -2.97 1.20
C TYR A 45 -2.33 -4.17 0.93
N ALA A 46 -1.00 -3.98 0.94
CA ALA A 46 -0.03 -5.06 0.76
C ALA A 46 -0.16 -6.17 1.82
N SER A 47 -0.35 -5.80 3.08
CA SER A 47 -0.56 -6.74 4.19
C SER A 47 -1.85 -7.54 4.01
N THR A 48 -2.95 -6.86 3.65
CA THR A 48 -4.24 -7.50 3.41
C THR A 48 -4.16 -8.46 2.23
N CYS A 49 -3.57 -8.04 1.11
CA CYS A 49 -3.32 -8.88 -0.05
C CYS A 49 -2.57 -10.17 0.30
N LYS A 50 -1.49 -10.08 1.09
CA LYS A 50 -0.72 -11.25 1.54
C LYS A 50 -1.53 -12.16 2.44
N LYS A 51 -2.37 -11.63 3.34
CA LYS A 51 -3.28 -12.42 4.19
C LYS A 51 -4.29 -13.24 3.37
N HIS A 52 -4.69 -12.73 2.21
CA HIS A 52 -5.53 -13.45 1.25
C HIS A 52 -4.75 -14.37 0.30
N GLY A 53 -3.44 -14.57 0.51
CA GLY A 53 -2.60 -15.47 -0.30
C GLY A 53 -2.14 -14.87 -1.63
N ALA A 54 -2.35 -13.57 -1.86
CA ALA A 54 -1.89 -12.93 -3.09
C ALA A 54 -0.38 -12.70 -3.09
N VAL A 55 0.26 -12.96 -4.22
CA VAL A 55 1.64 -12.52 -4.46
C VAL A 55 1.64 -11.01 -4.69
N VAL A 56 2.39 -10.29 -3.86
CA VAL A 56 2.60 -8.84 -3.97
C VAL A 56 4.04 -8.58 -4.41
N HIS A 57 4.21 -8.00 -5.59
CA HIS A 57 5.52 -7.60 -6.10
C HIS A 57 6.02 -6.28 -5.48
N ASP A 58 7.21 -5.83 -5.85
CA ASP A 58 7.77 -4.58 -5.32
C ASP A 58 6.89 -3.37 -5.66
N TRP A 59 6.26 -2.83 -4.63
CA TRP A 59 5.46 -1.61 -4.69
C TRP A 59 6.14 -0.41 -4.02
N ARG A 60 7.21 -0.64 -3.25
CA ARG A 60 7.86 0.40 -2.44
C ARG A 60 8.75 1.29 -3.28
N THR A 61 9.53 0.71 -4.18
CA THR A 61 10.38 1.47 -5.12
C THR A 61 9.56 2.40 -6.01
N PRO A 62 8.50 1.94 -6.72
CA PRO A 62 7.73 2.83 -7.59
C PRO A 62 6.87 3.85 -6.83
N SER A 63 6.50 3.59 -5.57
CA SER A 63 5.75 4.55 -4.75
C SER A 63 6.63 5.53 -3.97
N GLY A 64 7.96 5.35 -3.99
CA GLY A 64 8.89 6.13 -3.17
C GLY A 64 8.75 5.89 -1.67
N CYS A 65 8.01 4.85 -1.27
CA CYS A 65 7.82 4.48 0.13
C CYS A 65 9.05 3.73 0.66
N ARG A 66 10.03 4.47 1.19
CA ARG A 66 11.16 3.86 1.90
C ARG A 66 10.63 3.04 3.07
N LYS A 67 11.18 1.85 3.29
CA LYS A 67 10.94 1.12 4.53
C LYS A 67 11.36 2.04 5.68
N PRO A 68 10.56 2.16 6.75
CA PRO A 68 11.03 2.83 7.95
C PRO A 68 12.35 2.17 8.39
N TRP A 69 13.38 2.97 8.59
CA TRP A 69 14.64 2.55 9.22
C TRP A 69 14.40 1.93 10.62
N LEU A 70 13.20 2.13 11.18
CA LEU A 70 12.69 1.55 12.42
C LEU A 70 12.38 0.04 12.34
N SER A 71 12.61 -0.63 11.21
CA SER A 71 12.61 -2.10 11.17
C SER A 71 13.75 -2.70 12.02
N SER A 72 14.73 -1.89 12.41
CA SER A 72 15.84 -2.26 13.30
C SER A 72 15.57 -1.98 14.79
N LEU A 73 14.43 -1.38 15.17
CA LEU A 73 14.11 -1.09 16.59
C LEU A 73 13.00 -1.96 17.18
N VAL A 74 12.55 -3.00 16.47
CA VAL A 74 11.66 -4.04 17.03
C VAL A 74 12.45 -5.31 17.41
N TYR A 75 13.76 -5.15 17.63
CA TYR A 75 14.61 -6.06 18.37
C TYR A 75 15.30 -5.28 19.50
N VAL A 76 14.51 -4.64 20.36
CA VAL A 76 14.93 -4.27 21.72
C VAL A 76 14.13 -5.14 22.67
#